data_AF-A0A1H7YG07-F1
#
_entry.id   AF-A0A1H7YG07-F1
#
_cell.length_a   1.000
_cell.length_b   1.000
_cell.length_c   1.000
_cell.angle_alpha   90.00
_cell.angle_beta   90.00
_cell.angle_gamma   90.00
#
_symmetry.space_group_name_H-M   'P 1'
#
loop_
_entity.id
_entity.type
_entity.pdbx_description
1 polymer ?
#
loop_
_entity_poly.entity_id
_entity_poly.type
_entity_poly.pdbx_seq_one_letter_code
_entity_poly.pdbx_strand_id
1 'polypeptide(L)'
;RSDRQVLEHGIETGVIKRLPHGEYVEVHQPLGPVDDHGHPIPLEYQGTTVPKKMNKLGSAGKPGSGSLLVADPAEQSDALAAAAHKNEHDQLAILKDVQDKAHGHGAYADGMGHGPSGDGSER
;
A
#
# COMPACT_ATOMS: atom_id res chain seq x y z
N ARG A 1 6.07 18.99 0.24
CA ARG A 1 4.69 19.19 0.77
C ARG A 1 3.65 18.33 0.05
N SER A 2 3.79 18.02 -1.26
CA SER A 2 2.78 17.24 -2.00
C SER A 2 2.68 15.76 -1.60
N ASP A 3 3.79 15.09 -1.29
CA ASP A 3 3.75 13.67 -0.86
C ASP A 3 2.96 13.48 0.44
N ARG A 4 3.06 14.45 1.34
CA ARG A 4 2.34 14.47 2.61
C ARG A 4 0.82 14.66 2.42
N GLN A 5 0.42 15.50 1.47
CA GLN A 5 -1.01 15.70 1.15
C GLN A 5 -1.67 14.41 0.66
N VAL A 6 -0.96 13.62 -0.16
CA VAL A 6 -1.44 12.32 -0.65
C VAL A 6 -1.58 11.30 0.48
N LEU A 7 -0.71 11.32 1.49
CA LEU A 7 -0.82 10.44 2.66
C LEU A 7 -1.97 10.84 3.60
N GLU A 8 -2.29 12.14 3.67
CA GLU A 8 -3.35 12.67 4.54
C GLU A 8 -4.75 12.60 3.90
N HIS A 9 -4.87 12.67 2.56
CA HIS A 9 -6.17 12.75 1.88
C HIS A 9 -6.41 11.61 0.86
N GLY A 10 -5.36 10.95 0.39
CA GLY A 10 -5.42 9.96 -0.70
C GLY A 10 -4.99 10.53 -2.05
N ILE A 11 -5.02 9.69 -3.09
CA ILE A 11 -4.75 10.08 -4.47
C ILE A 11 -5.97 10.77 -5.06
N GLU A 12 -5.77 11.94 -5.65
CA GLU A 12 -6.76 12.65 -6.46
C GLU A 12 -7.25 11.77 -7.61
N THR A 13 -8.55 11.41 -7.61
CA THR A 13 -9.12 10.55 -8.65
C THR A 13 -9.55 11.35 -9.90
N GLY A 14 -9.70 12.68 -9.77
CA GLY A 14 -10.31 13.52 -10.79
C GLY A 14 -11.83 13.35 -10.94
N VAL A 15 -12.47 12.54 -10.09
CA VAL A 15 -13.94 12.37 -10.07
C VAL A 15 -14.55 13.44 -9.16
N ILE A 16 -15.37 14.31 -9.75
CA ILE A 16 -16.14 15.31 -9.00
C ILE A 16 -17.57 14.83 -8.80
N LYS A 17 -17.99 14.73 -7.53
CA LYS A 17 -19.35 14.38 -7.13
C LYS A 17 -20.08 15.62 -6.61
N ARG A 18 -21.27 15.87 -7.17
CA ARG A 18 -22.18 16.88 -6.63
C ARG A 18 -23.00 16.28 -5.49
N LEU A 19 -22.99 16.91 -4.33
CA LEU A 19 -23.78 16.52 -3.19
C LEU A 19 -25.23 17.00 -3.33
N PRO A 20 -26.20 16.37 -2.64
CA PRO A 20 -27.62 16.76 -2.73
C PRO A 20 -27.89 18.23 -2.40
N HIS A 21 -27.06 18.84 -1.55
CA HIS A 21 -27.12 20.25 -1.16
C HIS A 21 -26.38 21.21 -2.11
N GLY A 22 -25.82 20.71 -3.20
CA GLY A 22 -25.24 21.53 -4.28
C GLY A 22 -23.73 21.77 -4.18
N GLU A 23 -23.08 21.33 -3.10
CA GLU A 23 -21.61 21.35 -3.00
C GLU A 23 -20.96 20.33 -3.93
N TYR A 24 -19.72 20.60 -4.33
CA TYR A 24 -18.92 19.69 -5.13
C TYR A 24 -17.77 19.15 -4.28
N VAL A 25 -17.59 17.84 -4.27
CA VAL A 25 -16.46 17.18 -3.63
C VAL A 25 -15.65 16.40 -4.66
N GLU A 26 -14.33 16.50 -4.56
CA GLU A 26 -13.44 15.60 -5.29
C GLU A 26 -13.29 14.30 -4.48
N VAL A 27 -13.51 13.18 -5.14
CA VAL A 27 -13.31 11.87 -4.53
C VAL A 27 -11.82 11.55 -4.56
N HIS A 28 -11.23 11.24 -3.40
CA HIS A 28 -9.85 10.78 -3.31
C HIS A 28 -9.82 9.28 -2.98
N GLN A 29 -8.81 8.57 -3.48
CA GLN A 29 -8.58 7.14 -3.18
C GLN A 29 -7.53 7.03 -2.06
N PRO A 30 -7.90 6.56 -0.86
CA PRO A 30 -6.94 6.30 0.22
C PRO A 30 -5.89 5.26 -0.19
N LEU A 31 -4.64 5.47 0.25
CA LEU A 31 -3.51 4.54 0.06
C LEU A 31 -3.41 3.48 1.17
N GLY A 32 -4.09 3.69 2.29
CA GLY A 32 -4.05 2.85 3.47
C GLY A 32 -5.45 2.52 4.00
N PRO A 33 -5.54 1.91 5.17
CA PRO A 33 -6.83 1.64 5.82
C PRO A 33 -7.57 2.95 6.11
N VAL A 34 -8.90 2.85 6.13
CA VAL A 34 -9.80 3.95 6.50
C VAL A 34 -10.40 3.66 7.89
N ASP A 35 -10.77 4.72 8.60
CA ASP A 35 -11.54 4.61 9.83
C ASP A 35 -13.02 4.25 9.57
N ASP A 36 -13.80 4.07 10.63
CA ASP A 36 -15.24 3.77 10.54
C ASP A 36 -16.07 4.87 9.85
N HIS A 37 -15.50 6.07 9.68
CA HIS A 37 -16.12 7.22 9.01
C HIS A 37 -15.65 7.37 7.56
N GLY A 38 -14.76 6.49 7.09
CA GLY A 38 -14.21 6.50 5.73
C GLY A 38 -13.05 7.48 5.53
N HIS A 39 -12.50 8.06 6.60
CA HIS A 39 -11.32 8.92 6.50
C HIS A 39 -10.03 8.08 6.45
N PRO A 40 -9.04 8.47 5.63
CA PRO A 40 -7.76 7.78 5.57
C PRO A 40 -7.02 7.87 6.92
N ILE A 41 -6.59 6.73 7.44
CA ILE A 41 -5.69 6.70 8.60
C ILE A 41 -4.32 7.20 8.11
N PRO A 42 -3.76 8.28 8.71
CA PRO A 42 -2.52 8.86 8.23
C PRO A 42 -1.38 7.84 8.24
N LEU A 43 -0.80 7.59 7.07
CA LEU A 43 0.38 6.75 6.93
C LEU A 43 1.64 7.58 7.21
N GLU A 44 2.56 7.04 8.01
CA GLU A 44 3.87 7.67 8.22
C GLU A 44 4.70 7.65 6.93
N TYR A 45 5.35 8.77 6.63
CA TYR A 45 6.21 8.86 5.47
C TYR A 45 7.52 8.10 5.72
N GLN A 46 7.67 6.93 5.07
CA GLN A 46 8.84 6.05 5.22
C GLN A 46 9.94 6.30 4.15
N GLY A 47 9.93 7.46 3.48
CA GLY A 47 10.99 7.82 2.51
C GLY A 47 10.83 7.25 1.10
N THR A 48 9.77 6.47 0.83
CA THR A 48 9.47 5.90 -0.49
C THR A 48 8.68 6.88 -1.36
N THR A 49 8.86 6.82 -2.69
CA THR A 49 8.08 7.62 -3.63
C THR A 49 6.60 7.22 -3.58
N VAL A 50 5.75 8.16 -3.17
CA VAL A 50 4.31 7.95 -3.09
C VAL A 50 3.68 8.20 -4.47
N PRO A 51 2.90 7.26 -5.04
CA PRO A 51 2.21 7.48 -6.30
C PRO A 51 1.17 8.59 -6.15
N LYS A 52 1.17 9.56 -7.06
CA LYS A 52 0.29 10.75 -7.01
C LYS A 52 -0.83 10.73 -8.05
N LYS A 53 -0.84 9.72 -8.92
CA LYS A 53 -1.78 9.63 -10.06
C LYS A 53 -2.39 8.24 -10.09
N MET A 54 -3.69 8.16 -10.34
CA MET A 54 -4.44 6.90 -10.43
C MET A 54 -3.89 5.93 -11.48
N ASN A 55 -3.33 6.43 -12.58
CA ASN A 55 -2.74 5.58 -13.62
C ASN A 55 -1.56 4.74 -13.13
N LYS A 56 -0.93 5.13 -12.00
CA LYS A 56 0.16 4.37 -11.36
C LYS A 56 -0.34 3.33 -10.37
N LEU A 57 -1.63 3.36 -10.02
CA LEU A 57 -2.29 2.38 -9.15
C LEU A 57 -2.98 1.25 -9.95
N GLY A 58 -2.82 1.24 -11.28
CA GLY A 58 -3.41 0.20 -12.14
C GLY A 58 -4.92 0.34 -12.36
N SER A 59 -5.55 1.43 -11.90
CA SER A 59 -7.01 1.62 -11.93
C SER A 59 -7.62 1.71 -13.34
N ALA A 60 -6.80 1.98 -14.36
CA ALA A 60 -7.23 2.03 -15.75
C ALA A 60 -7.31 0.65 -16.43
N GLY A 61 -6.92 -0.42 -15.75
CA GLY A 61 -6.85 -1.77 -16.31
C GLY A 61 -5.64 -1.98 -17.23
N LYS A 62 -5.60 -3.14 -17.88
CA LYS A 62 -4.57 -3.52 -18.87
C LYS A 62 -5.22 -3.53 -20.26
N PRO A 63 -4.51 -3.13 -21.34
CA PRO A 63 -5.03 -3.29 -22.69
C PRO A 63 -5.32 -4.77 -22.99
N GLY A 64 -6.28 -5.04 -23.86
CA GLY A 64 -6.61 -6.41 -24.27
C GLY A 64 -5.40 -7.15 -24.83
N SER A 65 -5.35 -8.46 -24.61
CA SER A 65 -4.27 -9.31 -25.14
C SER A 65 -4.42 -9.55 -26.65
N GLY A 66 -3.28 -9.80 -27.30
CA GLY A 66 -3.18 -10.07 -28.72
C GLY A 66 -2.10 -9.24 -29.38
N SER A 67 -2.16 -9.20 -30.71
CA SER A 67 -1.32 -8.35 -31.54
C SER A 67 -1.82 -6.90 -31.53
N LEU A 68 -0.99 -5.96 -31.99
CA LEU A 68 -1.35 -4.55 -32.11
C LEU A 68 -2.61 -4.31 -32.97
N LEU A 69 -2.89 -5.21 -33.92
CA LEU A 69 -4.00 -5.09 -34.88
C LEU A 69 -5.08 -6.18 -34.74
N VAL A 70 -4.81 -7.25 -33.98
CA VAL A 70 -5.69 -8.42 -33.91
C VAL A 70 -5.75 -8.91 -32.46
N ALA A 71 -6.95 -8.93 -31.90
CA ALA A 71 -7.20 -9.42 -30.54
C ALA A 71 -7.17 -10.95 -30.48
N ASP A 72 -6.76 -11.47 -29.32
CA ASP A 72 -6.87 -12.90 -29.02
C ASP A 72 -8.34 -13.30 -28.75
N PRO A 73 -8.69 -14.60 -28.83
CA PRO A 73 -10.00 -15.07 -28.40
C PRO A 73 -10.34 -14.65 -26.97
N ALA A 74 -11.61 -14.32 -26.70
CA ALA A 74 -12.04 -13.79 -25.40
C ALA A 74 -11.66 -14.70 -24.23
N GLU A 75 -11.88 -16.03 -24.37
CA GLU A 75 -11.54 -16.99 -23.32
C GLU A 75 -10.04 -16.99 -22.97
N GLN A 76 -9.17 -16.86 -23.97
CA GLN A 76 -7.72 -16.79 -23.75
C GLN A 76 -7.35 -15.47 -23.06
N SER A 77 -7.96 -14.38 -23.51
CA SER A 77 -7.73 -13.05 -22.95
C SER A 77 -8.14 -12.97 -21.47
N ASP A 78 -9.31 -13.51 -21.14
CA ASP A 78 -9.84 -13.55 -19.77
C ASP A 78 -8.97 -14.43 -18.87
N ALA A 79 -8.54 -15.59 -19.36
CA ALA A 79 -7.64 -16.48 -18.63
C ALA A 79 -6.28 -15.81 -18.34
N LEU A 80 -5.72 -15.09 -19.31
CA LEU A 80 -4.48 -14.34 -19.14
C LEU A 80 -4.64 -13.18 -18.15
N ALA A 81 -5.73 -12.43 -18.24
CA ALA A 81 -6.02 -11.34 -17.31
C ALA A 81 -6.16 -11.85 -15.87
N ALA A 82 -6.89 -12.95 -15.67
CA ALA A 82 -7.06 -13.59 -14.37
C ALA A 82 -5.73 -14.12 -13.81
N ALA A 83 -4.91 -14.78 -14.64
CA ALA A 83 -3.60 -15.27 -14.24
C ALA A 83 -2.65 -14.13 -13.87
N ALA A 84 -2.61 -13.05 -14.67
CA ALA A 84 -1.78 -11.88 -14.41
C ALA A 84 -2.19 -11.17 -13.11
N HIS A 85 -3.50 -11.01 -12.86
CA HIS A 85 -4.01 -10.44 -11.63
C HIS A 85 -3.63 -11.31 -10.42
N LYS A 86 -3.79 -12.64 -10.52
CA LYS A 86 -3.39 -13.57 -9.45
C LYS A 86 -1.89 -13.46 -9.14
N ASN A 87 -1.03 -13.48 -10.16
CA ASN A 87 0.41 -13.37 -9.97
C ASN A 87 0.83 -12.05 -9.30
N GLU A 88 0.15 -10.95 -9.64
CA GLU A 88 0.38 -9.64 -9.02
C GLU A 88 0.02 -9.65 -7.53
N HIS A 89 -1.12 -10.24 -7.15
CA HIS A 89 -1.51 -10.43 -5.75
C HIS A 89 -0.53 -11.32 -4.99
N ASP A 90 -0.08 -12.42 -5.59
CA ASP A 90 0.89 -13.34 -4.97
C ASP A 90 2.23 -12.63 -4.70
N GLN A 91 2.71 -11.82 -5.65
CA GLN A 91 3.94 -11.02 -5.48
C GLN A 91 3.81 -9.99 -4.36
N LEU A 92 2.69 -9.27 -4.30
CA LEU A 92 2.43 -8.30 -3.24
C LEU A 92 2.33 -8.96 -1.87
N ALA A 93 1.71 -10.14 -1.77
CA ALA A 93 1.61 -10.91 -0.54
C ALA A 93 3.00 -11.34 -0.03
N ILE A 94 3.89 -11.79 -0.91
CA ILE A 94 5.27 -12.14 -0.56
C ILE A 94 6.02 -10.92 -0.04
N LEU A 95 5.92 -9.78 -0.72
CA LEU A 95 6.60 -8.53 -0.29
C LEU A 95 6.11 -8.06 1.07
N LYS A 96 4.79 -8.17 1.32
CA LYS A 96 4.19 -7.82 2.61
C LYS A 96 4.68 -8.74 3.74
N ASP A 97 4.74 -10.04 3.53
CA ASP A 97 5.26 -11.00 4.51
C ASP A 97 6.75 -10.74 4.85
N VAL A 98 7.56 -10.38 3.84
CA VAL A 98 8.96 -9.97 4.06
C VAL A 98 9.03 -8.68 4.90
N GLN A 99 8.18 -7.70 4.61
CA GLN A 99 8.10 -6.45 5.37
C GLN A 99 7.71 -6.71 6.83
N ASP A 100 6.67 -7.52 7.07
CA ASP A 100 6.18 -7.86 8.41
C ASP A 100 7.26 -8.57 9.24
N LYS A 101 8.00 -9.51 8.63
CA LYS A 101 9.15 -10.19 9.25
C LYS A 101 10.28 -9.24 9.61
N ALA A 102 10.60 -8.29 8.73
CA ALA A 102 11.65 -7.30 8.98
C ALA A 102 11.29 -6.37 10.14
N HIS A 103 10.02 -5.94 10.24
CA HIS A 103 9.56 -5.07 11.32
C HIS A 103 9.33 -5.80 12.65
N GLY A 104 9.01 -7.10 12.63
CA GLY A 104 8.83 -7.92 13.83
C GLY A 104 10.12 -8.21 14.62
N HIS A 105 11.31 -7.95 14.05
CA HIS A 105 12.60 -8.29 14.66
C HIS A 105 13.17 -7.21 15.60
N GLY A 106 12.47 -6.08 15.80
CA GLY A 106 12.93 -4.93 16.60
C GLY A 106 12.30 -4.78 17.99
N ALA A 107 11.38 -5.65 18.40
CA ALA A 107 10.56 -5.45 19.58
C ALA A 107 10.89 -6.36 20.78
N TYR A 108 12.09 -6.98 20.87
CA TYR A 108 12.52 -7.70 22.08
C TYR A 108 14.05 -7.73 22.22
N ALA A 109 14.67 -6.59 22.54
CA ALA A 109 16.08 -6.58 22.97
C ALA A 109 16.39 -5.44 23.96
N ASP A 110 15.50 -5.19 24.93
CA ASP A 110 15.83 -4.41 26.12
C ASP A 110 15.67 -5.30 27.36
N GLY A 111 16.70 -6.12 27.57
CA GLY A 111 16.89 -6.96 28.75
C GLY A 111 18.28 -6.70 29.31
N MET A 112 18.58 -5.47 29.71
CA MET A 112 19.81 -5.11 30.42
C MET A 112 19.48 -4.52 31.78
N GLY A 113 19.89 -5.24 32.85
CA GLY A 113 19.97 -4.65 34.18
C GLY A 113 20.15 -5.60 35.36
N HIS A 114 21.29 -6.30 35.48
CA HIS A 114 22.06 -6.21 36.74
C HIS A 114 23.51 -6.71 36.55
N GLY A 115 24.46 -5.89 37.02
CA GLY A 115 25.86 -5.87 36.61
C GLY A 115 26.81 -6.79 37.38
N PRO A 116 28.12 -6.74 37.08
CA PRO A 116 29.14 -7.48 37.79
C PRO A 116 29.65 -6.66 38.96
N SER A 117 29.45 -7.15 40.18
CA SER A 117 30.16 -6.65 41.37
C SER A 117 31.08 -7.76 41.86
N GLY A 118 32.38 -7.58 41.63
CA GLY A 118 33.40 -8.40 42.26
C GLY A 118 33.63 -8.02 43.72
N ASP A 119 34.28 -8.96 44.43
CA ASP A 119 35.32 -8.77 45.44
C ASP A 119 35.11 -9.62 46.71
N GLY A 120 36.08 -10.50 46.96
CA GLY A 120 36.79 -10.47 48.25
C GLY A 120 36.43 -11.45 49.35
N SER A 121 37.42 -12.29 49.69
CA SER A 121 37.69 -12.88 51.02
C SER A 121 36.73 -13.98 51.50
N GLU A 122 37.10 -15.00 52.28
CA GLU A 122 38.33 -15.57 52.83
C GLU A 122 37.85 -16.88 53.50
N ARG A 123 38.67 -17.95 53.46
CA ARG A 123 38.69 -19.12 54.36
C ARG A 123 37.65 -20.24 54.17
#